data_AF-A0A2M7MD43-F1
#
_entry.id   AF-A0A2M7MD43-F1
#
_cell.length_a   1.000
_cell.length_b   1.000
_cell.length_c   1.000
_cell.angle_alpha   90.00
_cell.angle_beta   90.00
_cell.angle_gamma   90.00
#
_symmetry.space_group_name_H-M   'P 1'
#
loop_
_entity.id
_entity.type
_entity.pdbx_description
1 polymer ?
#
loop_
_entity_poly.entity_id
_entity_poly.type
_entity_poly.pdbx_seq_one_letter_code
_entity_poly.pdbx_strand_id
1 'polypeptide(L)'
;MILIDIHTTKYILCSMNTVISVRTDKDVKNAAQQIAQSIGISLSTMINAYLRQVIVTGRIELYAPEKMTPNLEDFISEVEAELKSGKVSDQFNNADDFLVDLKK
;
A
#
# COMPACT_ATOMS: atom_id res chain seq x y z
N MET A 1 42.99 -20.68 -0.13
CA MET A 1 41.90 -21.13 0.76
C MET A 1 42.07 -20.41 2.09
N ILE A 2 41.61 -19.16 2.16
CA ILE A 2 41.77 -18.31 3.36
C ILE A 2 40.56 -18.59 4.24
N LEU A 3 40.82 -19.20 5.39
CA LEU A 3 39.84 -19.43 6.44
C LEU A 3 39.53 -18.05 7.07
N ILE A 4 38.51 -17.36 6.54
CA ILE A 4 38.06 -16.10 7.12
C ILE A 4 37.46 -16.44 8.48
N ASP A 5 38.12 -15.96 9.52
CA ASP A 5 37.80 -16.22 10.91
C ASP A 5 36.36 -15.77 11.25
N ILE A 6 35.62 -16.66 11.91
CA ILE A 6 34.21 -16.47 12.26
C ILE A 6 34.03 -15.23 13.16
N HIS A 7 35.04 -14.87 13.96
CA HIS A 7 34.98 -13.66 14.78
C HIS A 7 35.10 -12.41 13.93
N THR A 8 36.02 -12.35 12.95
CA THR A 8 36.16 -11.18 12.07
C THR A 8 34.88 -10.91 11.28
N THR A 9 34.22 -11.97 10.81
CA THR A 9 32.92 -11.88 10.12
C THR A 9 31.82 -11.35 11.04
N LYS A 10 31.81 -11.76 12.32
CA LYS A 10 30.85 -11.29 13.33
C LYS A 10 31.04 -9.80 13.68
N TYR A 11 32.28 -9.33 13.81
CA TYR A 11 32.57 -7.92 14.09
C TYR A 11 32.17 -6.99 12.93
N ILE A 12 32.39 -7.41 11.67
CA ILE A 12 32.01 -6.62 10.49
C ILE A 12 30.48 -6.59 10.32
N LEU A 13 29.79 -7.73 10.51
CA LEU A 13 28.31 -7.78 10.49
C LEU A 13 27.68 -6.93 11.60
N CYS A 14 28.34 -6.78 12.74
CA CYS A 14 27.86 -5.93 13.84
C CYS A 14 27.84 -4.43 13.47
N SER A 15 28.56 -4.01 12.44
CA SER A 15 28.67 -2.60 12.04
C SER A 15 27.56 -2.10 11.10
N MET A 16 26.75 -2.98 10.50
CA MET A 16 25.78 -2.61 9.45
C MET A 16 24.32 -2.55 9.91
N ASN A 17 24.03 -3.06 11.12
CA ASN A 17 22.68 -3.05 11.67
C ASN A 17 22.56 -2.01 12.78
N THR A 18 21.55 -1.15 12.68
CA THR A 18 21.25 -0.11 13.66
C THR A 18 19.97 -0.43 14.43
N VAL A 19 19.93 -0.04 15.71
CA VAL A 19 18.74 -0.22 16.56
C VAL A 19 17.84 1.00 16.48
N ILE A 20 16.55 0.79 16.24
CA ILE A 20 15.51 1.82 16.34
C ILE A 20 14.70 1.55 17.60
N SER A 21 14.63 2.53 18.50
CA SER A 21 13.80 2.48 19.73
C SER A 21 12.63 3.45 19.60
N VAL A 22 11.40 2.92 19.66
CA VAL A 22 10.16 3.70 19.51
C VAL A 22 9.26 3.45 20.71
N ARG A 23 8.73 4.52 21.30
CA ARG A 23 7.68 4.47 22.32
C ARG A 23 6.32 4.44 21.64
N THR A 24 5.47 3.50 22.01
CA THR A 24 4.11 3.33 21.48
C THR A 24 3.21 2.72 22.55
N ASP A 25 1.89 2.82 22.36
CA ASP A 25 0.91 2.16 23.20
C ASP A 25 1.02 0.64 23.13
N LYS A 26 0.74 -0.02 24.26
CA LYS A 26 0.80 -1.47 24.39
C LYS A 26 -0.17 -2.17 23.44
N ASP A 27 -1.38 -1.64 23.31
CA ASP A 27 -2.43 -2.26 22.49
C ASP A 27 -2.11 -2.13 21.00
N VAL A 28 -1.57 -0.99 20.56
CA VAL A 28 -1.10 -0.78 19.19
C VAL A 28 0.02 -1.78 18.85
N LYS A 29 0.99 -1.95 19.75
CA LYS A 29 2.08 -2.93 19.56
C LYS A 29 1.54 -4.36 19.43
N ASN A 30 0.60 -4.74 20.29
CA ASN A 30 0.03 -6.08 20.28
C ASN A 30 -0.77 -6.33 18.99
N ALA A 31 -1.59 -5.38 18.56
CA ALA A 31 -2.35 -5.48 17.31
C ALA A 31 -1.43 -5.59 16.09
N ALA A 32 -0.40 -4.75 16.01
CA ALA A 32 0.60 -4.82 14.94
C ALA A 32 1.34 -6.18 14.93
N GLN A 33 1.64 -6.73 16.10
CA GLN A 33 2.28 -8.03 16.22
C GLN A 33 1.37 -9.19 15.76
N GLN A 34 0.07 -9.14 16.09
CA GLN A 34 -0.90 -10.14 15.63
C GLN A 34 -1.04 -10.14 14.11
N ILE A 35 -1.06 -8.95 13.48
CA ILE A 35 -1.10 -8.80 12.01
C ILE A 35 0.19 -9.36 11.38
N ALA A 36 1.36 -9.04 11.94
CA ALA A 36 2.62 -9.59 11.43
C ALA A 36 2.65 -11.13 11.54
N GLN A 37 2.15 -11.69 12.64
CA GLN A 37 2.07 -13.12 12.84
C GLN A 37 1.08 -13.81 11.91
N SER A 38 -0.05 -13.19 11.59
CA SER A 38 -1.05 -13.78 10.68
C SER A 38 -0.52 -13.97 9.26
N ILE A 39 0.47 -13.15 8.85
CA ILE A 39 1.18 -13.27 7.57
C ILE A 39 2.54 -13.99 7.71
N GLY A 40 2.86 -14.55 8.88
CA GLY A 40 4.05 -15.37 9.11
C GLY A 40 5.38 -14.61 9.26
N ILE A 41 5.35 -13.31 9.59
CA ILE A 41 6.57 -12.50 9.77
C ILE A 41 6.67 -11.91 11.18
N SER A 42 7.87 -11.45 11.54
CA SER A 42 8.08 -10.73 12.80
C SER A 42 7.65 -9.26 12.70
N LEU A 43 7.30 -8.63 13.82
CA LEU A 43 7.01 -7.20 13.87
C LEU A 43 8.19 -6.35 13.35
N SER A 44 9.43 -6.75 13.67
CA SER A 44 10.63 -6.06 13.18
C SER A 44 10.78 -6.18 11.66
N THR A 45 10.45 -7.33 11.07
CA THR A 45 10.43 -7.53 9.62
C THR A 45 9.40 -6.61 8.97
N MET A 46 8.20 -6.51 9.55
CA MET A 46 7.14 -5.63 9.07
C MET A 46 7.58 -4.16 9.06
N ILE A 47 8.17 -3.68 10.16
CA ILE A 47 8.67 -2.30 10.27
C ILE A 47 9.78 -2.03 9.25
N ASN A 48 10.74 -2.95 9.12
CA ASN A 48 11.84 -2.81 8.16
C ASN A 48 11.34 -2.81 6.71
N ALA A 49 10.36 -3.64 6.38
CA ALA A 49 9.74 -3.67 5.05
C ALA A 49 9.04 -2.34 4.75
N TYR A 50 8.27 -1.81 5.70
CA TYR A 50 7.61 -0.52 5.56
C TYR A 50 8.60 0.63 5.36
N LEU A 51 9.68 0.68 6.14
CA LEU A 51 10.74 1.69 5.95
C LEU A 51 11.35 1.64 4.55
N ARG A 52 11.61 0.44 4.03
CA ARG A 52 12.11 0.27 2.65
C ARG A 52 11.10 0.75 1.62
N GLN A 53 9.82 0.46 1.83
CA GLN A 53 8.75 0.96 0.96
C GLN A 53 8.73 2.48 0.94
N VAL A 54 8.76 3.13 2.11
CA VAL A 54 8.79 4.60 2.20
C VAL A 54 10.02 5.20 1.49
N ILE A 55 11.19 4.56 1.60
CA ILE A 55 12.41 5.01 0.89
C ILE A 55 12.24 4.90 -0.64
N VAL A 56 11.63 3.82 -1.13
CA VAL A 56 11.46 3.57 -2.57
C VAL A 56 10.37 4.47 -3.15
N THR A 57 9.26 4.65 -2.45
CA THR A 57 8.10 5.42 -2.95
C THR A 57 8.24 6.92 -2.69
N GLY A 58 9.04 7.32 -1.71
CA GLY A 58 9.16 8.71 -1.26
C GLY A 58 7.90 9.26 -0.60
N ARG A 59 6.93 8.40 -0.23
CA ARG A 59 5.65 8.82 0.37
C ARG A 59 5.22 7.89 1.50
N ILE A 60 4.45 8.44 2.44
CA ILE A 60 3.83 7.72 3.55
C ILE A 60 2.34 7.60 3.23
N GLU A 61 1.82 6.37 3.21
CA GLU A 61 0.40 6.11 3.02
C GLU A 61 -0.26 6.00 4.40
N LEU A 62 -1.07 7.01 4.74
CA LEU A 62 -1.92 7.02 5.93
C LEU A 62 -3.34 6.72 5.46
N TYR A 63 -3.83 5.53 5.75
CA TYR A 63 -5.21 5.19 5.46
C TYR A 63 -6.12 5.85 6.50
N ALA A 64 -6.76 6.94 6.10
CA ALA A 64 -8.01 7.36 6.71
C ALA A 64 -9.13 6.65 5.92
N PRO A 65 -10.08 5.95 6.58
CA PRO A 65 -11.21 5.39 5.85
C PRO A 65 -11.98 6.54 5.17
N GLU A 66 -11.80 6.66 3.86
CA GLU A 66 -12.54 7.63 3.05
C GLU A 66 -13.98 7.16 2.96
N LYS A 67 -14.89 7.94 3.55
CA LYS A 67 -16.31 7.81 3.26
C LYS A 67 -16.54 8.37 1.86
N MET A 68 -17.45 7.73 1.11
CA MET A 68 -17.89 8.22 -0.18
C MET A 68 -18.32 9.69 -0.03
N THR A 69 -17.84 10.57 -0.92
CA THR A 69 -18.26 11.97 -0.89
C THR A 69 -19.70 12.06 -1.40
N PRO A 70 -20.53 12.98 -0.90
CA PRO A 70 -21.91 13.14 -1.39
C PRO A 70 -21.98 13.29 -2.91
N ASN A 71 -21.04 14.04 -3.51
CA ASN A 71 -20.93 14.20 -4.96
C ASN A 71 -20.71 12.88 -5.71
N LEU A 72 -19.96 11.95 -5.11
CA LEU A 72 -19.66 10.65 -5.71
C LEU A 72 -20.84 9.67 -5.53
N GLU A 73 -21.58 9.77 -4.43
CA GLU A 73 -22.85 9.05 -4.23
C GLU A 73 -23.91 9.49 -5.25
N ASP A 74 -24.05 10.80 -5.47
CA ASP A 74 -24.98 11.38 -6.45
C ASP A 74 -24.60 10.96 -7.88
N PHE A 75 -23.31 11.04 -8.23
CA PHE A 75 -22.81 10.63 -9.54
C PHE A 75 -23.05 9.14 -9.82
N ILE A 76 -22.78 8.27 -8.85
CA ILE A 76 -23.06 6.82 -8.99
C ILE A 76 -24.56 6.58 -9.17
N SER A 77 -25.41 7.29 -8.41
CA SER A 77 -26.86 7.16 -8.51
C SER A 77 -27.40 7.56 -9.89
N GLU A 78 -26.84 8.61 -10.49
CA GLU A 78 -27.14 9.05 -11.85
C GLU A 78 -26.74 7.98 -12.88
N VAL A 79 -25.50 7.49 -12.81
CA VAL A 79 -24.99 6.43 -13.69
C VAL A 79 -25.83 5.15 -13.59
N GLU A 80 -26.21 4.75 -12.37
CA GLU A 80 -27.08 3.58 -12.17
C GLU A 80 -28.47 3.77 -12.80
N ALA A 81 -29.02 4.98 -12.78
CA ALA A 81 -30.28 5.30 -13.43
C ALA A 81 -30.16 5.28 -14.97
N GLU A 82 -29.05 5.76 -15.52
CA GLU A 82 -28.75 5.71 -16.95
C GLU A 82 -28.60 4.26 -17.45
N LEU A 83 -27.87 3.43 -16.71
CA LEU A 83 -27.74 2.00 -17.00
C LEU A 83 -29.09 1.28 -16.96
N LYS A 84 -29.92 1.54 -15.95
CA LYS A 84 -31.28 0.97 -15.85
C LYS A 84 -32.21 1.43 -16.98
N SER A 85 -32.03 2.66 -17.46
CA SER A 85 -32.81 3.21 -18.57
C SER A 85 -32.27 2.83 -19.96
N GLY A 86 -31.18 2.07 -20.03
CA GLY A 86 -30.57 1.61 -21.28
C GLY A 86 -29.81 2.70 -22.04
N LYS A 87 -29.53 3.84 -21.39
CA LYS A 87 -28.66 4.89 -21.92
C LYS A 87 -27.20 4.50 -21.67
N VAL A 88 -26.74 3.50 -22.41
CA VAL A 88 -25.35 3.06 -22.38
C VAL A 88 -24.65 3.62 -23.61
N SER A 89 -23.35 3.93 -23.50
CA SER A 89 -22.57 4.35 -24.66
C SER A 89 -22.57 3.27 -25.74
N ASP A 90 -22.54 3.71 -27.00
CA ASP A 90 -22.58 2.82 -28.16
C ASP A 90 -21.38 1.86 -28.18
N GLN A 91 -21.54 0.72 -28.85
CA GLN A 91 -20.39 -0.15 -29.12
C GLN A 91 -19.49 0.49 -30.19
N PHE A 92 -18.28 0.86 -29.81
CA PHE A 92 -17.29 1.45 -30.71
C PHE A 92 -16.48 0.36 -31.42
N ASN A 93 -16.30 0.50 -32.73
CA ASN A 93 -15.50 -0.43 -33.56
C ASN A 93 -14.07 0.06 -33.82
N ASN A 94 -13.74 1.29 -33.42
CA ASN A 94 -12.40 1.87 -33.54
C ASN A 94 -12.15 2.85 -32.38
N ALA A 95 -10.88 3.18 -32.14
CA ALA A 95 -10.46 4.03 -31.03
C ALA A 95 -10.79 5.51 -31.25
N ASP A 96 -10.84 5.98 -32.50
CA ASP A 96 -11.09 7.39 -32.82
C ASP A 96 -12.52 7.80 -32.45
N ASP A 97 -13.51 6.95 -32.77
CA ASP A 97 -14.92 7.19 -32.45
C ASP A 97 -15.16 7.21 -30.92
N PHE A 98 -14.47 6.34 -30.17
CA PHE A 98 -14.52 6.33 -28.71
C PHE A 98 -13.96 7.62 -28.11
N LEU A 99 -12.84 8.12 -28.64
CA LEU A 99 -12.20 9.35 -28.15
C LEU A 99 -13.03 10.61 -28.43
N VAL A 100 -13.86 10.61 -29.48
CA VAL A 100 -14.80 11.70 -29.77
C VAL A 100 -15.93 11.71 -28.74
N ASP A 101 -16.45 10.54 -28.37
CA ASP A 101 -17.55 10.43 -27.41
C ASP A 101 -17.13 10.81 -25.97
N LEU A 102 -15.91 10.45 -25.55
CA LEU A 102 -15.35 10.84 -24.24
C LEU A 102 -15.17 12.34 -24.03
N LYS A 103 -15.20 13.14 -25.10
CA LYS A 103 -15.01 14.60 -25.05
C LYS A 103 -16.32 15.39 -25.04
N LYS A 104 -17.47 14.71 -25.07
CA LYS A 104 -18.77 15.34 -24.79
C LYS A 104 -18.96 15.56 -23.29
#